data_AF-A0A7C6WLU8-F1
#
_entry.id   AF-A0A7C6WLU8-F1
#
_cell.length_a   1.000
_cell.length_b   1.000
_cell.length_c   1.000
_cell.angle_alpha   90.00
_cell.angle_beta   90.00
_cell.angle_gamma   90.00
#
_symmetry.space_group_name_H-M   'P 1'
#
loop_
_entity.id
_entity.type
_entity.pdbx_description
1 polymer ?
#
loop_
_entity_poly.entity_id
_entity_poly.type
_entity_poly.pdbx_seq_one_letter_code
_entity_poly.pdbx_strand_id
1 'polypeptide(L)'
;GGTVLYTARCPEFVKPEVQVRGADILKKHGIDGLVVIGGDGSFKGAEALSKNGVNTACVPGTIDLDIACSDYTIGFDTAVNTAMETVDKVRDTSTSHERCSIIEVMGRLAGHIALWCGISNGAEEILTVERYDYDEQRIINSIIEKRRLGKKHYIIINAEGVGDSSGMAKRIEAATGMETRETIIGYAQRGGTPTVMDRVYASTFGTKAVDILMAGATNRVVAYRGGKFVDYDIHEALSMTKDLDDYMYDMSIRLSR
;
A
#
# COMPACT_ATOMS: atom_id res chain seq x y z
N GLY A 1 3.68 -16.42 -1.53
CA GLY A 1 3.06 -15.33 -0.76
C GLY A 1 1.85 -15.83 -0.01
N GLY A 2 1.04 -14.90 0.50
CA GLY A 2 -0.11 -15.21 1.35
C GLY A 2 0.28 -15.50 2.82
N THR A 3 -0.70 -15.97 3.60
CA THR A 3 -0.51 -16.39 4.99
C THR A 3 -0.98 -17.84 5.17
N VAL A 4 -0.13 -18.69 5.75
CA VAL A 4 -0.48 -20.09 6.06
C VAL A 4 -1.50 -20.21 7.18
N LEU A 5 -1.68 -19.15 7.99
CA LEU A 5 -2.66 -19.08 9.08
C LEU A 5 -4.02 -18.56 8.62
N TYR A 6 -4.15 -18.24 7.33
CA TYR A 6 -5.29 -17.55 6.75
C TYR A 6 -5.53 -16.15 7.34
N THR A 7 -6.52 -15.46 6.81
CA THR A 7 -6.99 -14.17 7.32
C THR A 7 -8.49 -14.06 7.08
N ALA A 8 -9.20 -13.43 8.00
CA ALA A 8 -10.63 -13.22 7.91
C ALA A 8 -11.01 -11.85 8.50
N ARG A 9 -12.06 -11.24 7.98
CA ARG A 9 -12.69 -10.08 8.62
C ARG A 9 -13.50 -10.59 9.81
N CYS A 10 -13.34 -9.95 10.96
CA CYS A 10 -14.11 -10.24 12.18
C CYS A 10 -14.69 -8.93 12.74
N PRO A 11 -15.75 -8.37 12.10
CA PRO A 11 -16.35 -7.10 12.52
C PRO A 11 -16.86 -7.12 13.97
N GLU A 12 -17.28 -8.28 14.47
CA GLU A 12 -17.75 -8.48 15.83
C GLU A 12 -16.66 -8.29 16.89
N PHE A 13 -15.37 -8.35 16.53
CA PHE A 13 -14.26 -8.17 17.46
C PHE A 13 -14.15 -6.75 18.02
N VAL A 14 -14.86 -5.78 17.44
CA VAL A 14 -14.95 -4.42 18.01
C VAL A 14 -15.76 -4.38 19.30
N LYS A 15 -16.57 -5.41 19.58
CA LYS A 15 -17.45 -5.48 20.74
C LYS A 15 -16.66 -5.91 21.99
N PRO A 16 -16.76 -5.20 23.12
CA PRO A 16 -16.02 -5.53 24.34
C PRO A 16 -16.20 -6.98 24.81
N GLU A 17 -17.42 -7.52 24.74
CA GLU A 17 -17.71 -8.90 25.13
C GLU A 17 -16.99 -9.95 24.26
N VAL A 18 -16.76 -9.62 22.98
CA VAL A 18 -16.02 -10.50 22.05
C VAL A 18 -14.51 -10.41 22.32
N GLN A 19 -14.01 -9.24 22.69
CA GLN A 19 -12.60 -9.03 23.04
C GLN A 19 -12.23 -9.78 24.32
N VAL A 20 -13.08 -9.70 25.36
CA VAL A 20 -12.93 -10.49 26.60
C VAL A 20 -12.92 -11.98 26.27
N ARG A 21 -13.88 -12.45 25.47
CA ARG A 21 -13.93 -13.85 25.02
C ARG A 21 -12.66 -14.27 24.28
N GLY A 22 -12.11 -13.39 23.44
CA GLY A 22 -10.84 -13.61 22.74
C GLY A 22 -9.68 -13.79 23.72
N ALA A 23 -9.55 -12.90 24.70
CA ALA A 23 -8.53 -12.98 25.73
C ALA A 23 -8.66 -14.25 26.60
N ASP A 24 -9.89 -14.64 26.95
CA ASP A 24 -10.16 -15.85 27.74
C ASP A 24 -9.79 -17.13 26.98
N ILE A 25 -10.00 -17.17 25.66
CA ILE A 25 -9.55 -18.28 24.82
C ILE A 25 -8.03 -18.40 24.86
N LEU A 26 -7.29 -17.29 24.75
CA LEU A 26 -5.83 -17.30 24.82
C LEU A 26 -5.34 -17.82 26.18
N LYS A 27 -5.91 -17.31 27.28
CA LYS A 27 -5.61 -17.77 28.65
C LYS A 27 -5.90 -19.25 28.85
N LYS A 28 -7.05 -19.74 28.34
CA LYS A 28 -7.44 -21.15 28.41
C LYS A 28 -6.42 -22.08 27.72
N HIS A 29 -5.74 -21.60 26.69
CA HIS A 29 -4.72 -22.37 25.97
C HIS A 29 -3.30 -22.09 26.47
N GLY A 30 -3.13 -21.32 27.55
CA GLY A 30 -1.81 -20.97 28.09
C GLY A 30 -0.98 -20.09 27.14
N ILE A 31 -1.63 -19.21 26.38
CA ILE A 31 -0.95 -18.29 25.47
C ILE A 31 -0.74 -16.96 26.20
N ASP A 32 0.51 -16.72 26.63
CA ASP A 32 0.90 -15.55 27.44
C ASP A 32 1.21 -14.30 26.62
N GLY A 33 1.42 -14.46 25.30
CA GLY A 33 1.74 -13.38 24.38
C GLY A 33 1.26 -13.67 22.96
N LEU A 34 0.87 -12.62 22.25
CA LEU A 34 0.34 -12.69 20.89
C LEU A 34 1.05 -11.68 19.99
N VAL A 35 1.69 -12.18 18.93
CA VAL A 35 2.15 -11.35 17.83
C VAL A 35 1.03 -11.20 16.80
N VAL A 36 0.64 -9.98 16.49
CA VAL A 36 -0.44 -9.66 15.53
C VAL A 36 0.16 -9.02 14.28
N ILE A 37 0.03 -9.70 13.14
CA ILE A 37 0.52 -9.23 11.85
C ILE A 37 -0.65 -8.71 11.03
N GLY A 38 -0.60 -7.45 10.60
CA GLY A 38 -1.65 -6.87 9.78
C GLY A 38 -1.56 -5.34 9.67
N GLY A 39 -2.70 -4.71 9.40
CA GLY A 39 -2.83 -3.25 9.35
C GLY A 39 -3.48 -2.65 10.61
N ASP A 40 -3.86 -1.37 10.55
CA ASP A 40 -4.45 -0.62 11.68
C ASP A 40 -5.62 -1.31 12.38
N GLY A 41 -6.50 -1.96 11.61
CA GLY A 41 -7.63 -2.70 12.17
C GLY A 41 -7.18 -3.85 13.08
N SER A 42 -6.11 -4.54 12.72
CA SER A 42 -5.52 -5.59 13.54
C SER A 42 -4.85 -5.02 14.80
N PHE A 43 -4.20 -3.86 14.69
CA PHE A 43 -3.55 -3.21 15.82
C PHE A 43 -4.56 -2.75 16.88
N LYS A 44 -5.72 -2.22 16.45
CA LYS A 44 -6.84 -1.91 17.37
C LYS A 44 -7.32 -3.16 18.14
N GLY A 45 -7.39 -4.30 17.47
CA GLY A 45 -7.72 -5.57 18.12
C GLY A 45 -6.65 -6.01 19.13
N ALA A 46 -5.37 -5.82 18.80
CA ALA A 46 -4.26 -6.11 19.69
C ALA A 46 -4.21 -5.21 20.93
N GLU A 47 -4.52 -3.92 20.77
CA GLU A 47 -4.64 -2.96 21.88
C GLU A 47 -5.77 -3.40 22.83
N ALA A 48 -6.93 -3.77 22.28
CA ALA A 48 -8.06 -4.28 23.05
C ALA A 48 -7.72 -5.56 23.81
N LEU A 49 -6.99 -6.49 23.20
CA LEU A 49 -6.51 -7.70 23.88
C LEU A 49 -5.50 -7.36 25.00
N SER A 50 -4.62 -6.39 24.79
CA SER A 50 -3.69 -5.91 25.82
C SER A 50 -4.43 -5.34 27.03
N LYS A 51 -5.51 -4.58 26.81
CA LYS A 51 -6.38 -4.08 27.89
C LYS A 51 -7.06 -5.20 28.68
N ASN A 52 -7.19 -6.40 28.09
CA ASN A 52 -7.76 -7.59 28.71
C ASN A 52 -6.70 -8.56 29.28
N GLY A 53 -5.44 -8.11 29.40
CA GLY A 53 -4.36 -8.84 30.07
C GLY A 53 -3.65 -9.87 29.20
N VAL A 54 -3.67 -9.71 27.87
CA VAL A 54 -2.89 -10.51 26.92
C VAL A 54 -1.71 -9.68 26.45
N ASN A 55 -0.48 -10.15 26.56
CA ASN A 55 0.64 -9.37 26.04
C ASN A 55 0.60 -9.33 24.51
N THR A 56 0.65 -8.14 23.90
CA THR A 56 0.58 -8.01 22.44
C THR A 56 1.73 -7.22 21.85
N ALA A 57 2.21 -7.69 20.70
CA ALA A 57 3.13 -6.98 19.84
C ALA A 57 2.64 -7.04 18.39
N CYS A 58 2.72 -5.93 17.68
CA CYS A 58 2.17 -5.78 16.34
C CYS A 58 3.28 -5.65 15.31
N VAL A 59 3.02 -6.20 14.12
CA VAL A 59 3.92 -6.14 12.96
C VAL A 59 3.13 -5.63 11.75
N PRO A 60 3.63 -4.61 11.02
CA PRO A 60 2.95 -4.03 9.87
C PRO A 60 3.00 -4.97 8.65
N GLY A 61 1.93 -5.72 8.45
CA GLY A 61 1.71 -6.62 7.32
C GLY A 61 0.62 -6.09 6.40
N THR A 62 0.99 -5.18 5.49
CA THR A 62 0.09 -4.57 4.52
C THR A 62 0.89 -4.10 3.30
N ILE A 63 0.28 -4.17 2.12
CA ILE A 63 0.90 -3.65 0.90
C ILE A 63 0.75 -2.14 0.77
N ASP A 64 -0.18 -1.52 1.49
CA ASP A 64 -0.63 -0.15 1.23
C ASP A 64 0.39 0.92 1.69
N LEU A 65 1.39 0.54 2.51
CA LEU A 65 2.36 1.43 3.16
C LEU A 65 1.70 2.53 4.02
N ASP A 66 0.46 2.32 4.47
CA ASP A 66 -0.38 3.27 5.19
C ASP A 66 -0.19 3.29 6.72
N ILE A 67 0.71 2.44 7.26
CA ILE A 67 1.02 2.43 8.69
C ILE A 67 1.86 3.65 9.06
N ALA A 68 1.25 4.60 9.76
CA ALA A 68 1.82 5.92 9.95
C ALA A 68 3.16 5.96 10.72
N CYS A 69 3.31 5.09 11.72
CA CYS A 69 4.53 5.01 12.52
C CYS A 69 5.73 4.39 11.79
N SER A 70 5.54 3.82 10.60
CA SER A 70 6.56 3.06 9.88
C SER A 70 6.79 3.59 8.46
N ASP A 71 8.06 3.77 8.11
CA ASP A 71 8.51 4.11 6.76
C ASP A 71 8.42 2.91 5.80
N TYR A 72 8.18 1.70 6.33
CA TYR A 72 8.04 0.46 5.55
C TYR A 72 6.97 -0.47 6.13
N THR A 73 6.25 -1.19 5.26
CA THR A 73 5.32 -2.26 5.64
C THR A 73 5.60 -3.51 4.83
N ILE A 74 5.45 -4.68 5.45
CA ILE A 74 5.73 -5.97 4.79
C ILE A 74 4.69 -6.19 3.69
N GLY A 75 5.19 -6.37 2.46
CA GLY A 75 4.43 -6.60 1.24
C GLY A 75 4.45 -5.40 0.29
N PHE A 76 4.85 -4.21 0.75
CA PHE A 76 4.87 -3.01 -0.11
C PHE A 76 5.80 -3.17 -1.31
N ASP A 77 7.05 -3.57 -1.08
CA ASP A 77 8.04 -3.73 -2.15
C ASP A 77 7.59 -4.80 -3.17
N THR A 78 7.06 -5.93 -2.71
CA THR A 78 6.51 -6.96 -3.60
C THR A 78 5.32 -6.45 -4.42
N ALA A 79 4.44 -5.66 -3.83
CA ALA A 79 3.28 -5.09 -4.53
C ALA A 79 3.69 -4.05 -5.58
N VAL A 80 4.70 -3.21 -5.29
CA VAL A 80 5.25 -2.25 -6.24
C VAL A 80 5.94 -2.97 -7.39
N ASN A 81 6.76 -4.00 -7.14
CA ASN A 81 7.39 -4.79 -8.20
C ASN A 81 6.35 -5.47 -9.10
N THR A 82 5.27 -6.01 -8.52
CA THR A 82 4.17 -6.61 -9.30
C THR A 82 3.48 -5.58 -10.19
N ALA A 83 3.25 -4.36 -9.68
CA ALA A 83 2.67 -3.27 -10.46
C ALA A 83 3.63 -2.82 -11.58
N MET A 84 4.90 -2.63 -11.24
CA MET A 84 5.95 -2.23 -12.17
C MET A 84 6.09 -3.22 -13.33
N GLU A 85 6.16 -4.52 -13.05
CA GLU A 85 6.22 -5.56 -14.08
C GLU A 85 4.99 -5.57 -15.00
N THR A 86 3.82 -5.18 -14.47
CA THR A 86 2.60 -5.08 -15.27
C THR A 86 2.67 -3.87 -16.19
N VAL A 87 3.13 -2.73 -15.68
CA VAL A 87 3.32 -1.50 -16.46
C VAL A 87 4.34 -1.73 -17.59
N ASP A 88 5.44 -2.43 -17.33
CA ASP A 88 6.45 -2.72 -18.36
C ASP A 88 5.87 -3.57 -19.51
N LYS A 89 5.10 -4.62 -19.18
CA LYS A 89 4.41 -5.44 -20.19
C LYS A 89 3.40 -4.63 -21.00
N VAL A 90 2.68 -3.71 -20.37
CA VAL A 90 1.74 -2.80 -21.05
C VAL A 90 2.49 -1.82 -21.96
N ARG A 91 3.64 -1.29 -21.49
CA ARG A 91 4.48 -0.35 -22.23
C ARG A 91 4.97 -0.95 -23.55
N ASP A 92 5.44 -2.19 -23.55
CA ASP A 92 5.92 -2.89 -24.75
C ASP A 92 4.86 -2.94 -25.87
N THR A 93 3.59 -3.14 -25.48
CA THR A 93 2.47 -3.14 -26.44
C THR A 93 2.01 -1.74 -26.83
N SER A 94 2.20 -0.75 -25.96
CA SER A 94 1.73 0.64 -26.17
C SER A 94 2.62 1.41 -27.14
N THR A 95 3.94 1.21 -27.08
CA THR A 95 4.89 1.84 -28.01
C THR A 95 4.65 1.41 -29.47
N SER A 96 4.10 0.20 -29.67
CA SER A 96 3.80 -0.33 -31.01
C SER A 96 2.54 0.26 -31.65
N HIS A 97 1.64 0.84 -30.86
CA HIS A 97 0.29 1.24 -31.32
C HIS A 97 -0.11 2.68 -31.01
N GLU A 98 0.82 3.52 -30.53
CA GLU A 98 0.56 4.90 -30.10
C GLU A 98 -0.65 5.03 -29.14
N ARG A 99 -0.56 4.43 -27.95
CA ARG A 99 -1.68 4.31 -27.00
C ARG A 99 -1.50 5.06 -25.69
N CYS A 100 -2.63 5.45 -25.11
CA CYS A 100 -2.71 5.85 -23.71
C CYS A 100 -3.15 4.64 -22.88
N SER A 101 -2.48 4.39 -21.76
CA SER A 101 -2.78 3.30 -20.84
C SER A 101 -2.99 3.85 -19.44
N ILE A 102 -4.12 3.53 -18.84
CA ILE A 102 -4.43 3.83 -17.44
C ILE A 102 -4.25 2.54 -16.65
N ILE A 103 -3.29 2.50 -15.74
CA ILE A 103 -2.99 1.33 -14.92
C ILE A 103 -3.50 1.62 -13.51
N GLU A 104 -4.55 0.90 -13.10
CA GLU A 104 -5.11 1.02 -11.76
C GLU A 104 -4.35 0.09 -10.80
N VAL A 105 -3.76 0.70 -9.77
CA VAL A 105 -3.00 0.01 -8.73
C VAL A 105 -3.73 0.07 -7.39
N MET A 106 -3.57 -0.97 -6.59
CA MET A 106 -4.06 -1.01 -5.21
C MET A 106 -3.38 0.07 -4.34
N GLY A 107 -3.94 0.28 -3.14
CA GLY A 107 -3.41 1.22 -2.15
C GLY A 107 -4.47 1.74 -1.17
N ARG A 108 -5.73 1.30 -1.32
CA ARG A 108 -6.90 1.77 -0.59
C ARG A 108 -7.04 3.30 -0.71
N LEU A 109 -6.74 4.03 0.36
CA LEU A 109 -6.79 5.49 0.41
C LEU A 109 -5.40 6.13 0.44
N ALA A 110 -4.35 5.33 0.21
CA ALA A 110 -2.96 5.76 0.19
C ALA A 110 -2.36 5.62 -1.23
N GLY A 111 -1.72 6.68 -1.70
CA GLY A 111 -1.11 6.79 -3.02
C GLY A 111 0.31 6.25 -3.13
N HIS A 112 0.86 5.63 -2.08
CA HIS A 112 2.28 5.23 -2.04
C HIS A 112 2.66 4.25 -3.15
N ILE A 113 1.83 3.24 -3.42
CA ILE A 113 2.09 2.28 -4.51
C ILE A 113 2.06 3.00 -5.86
N ALA A 114 1.07 3.86 -6.09
CA ALA A 114 0.95 4.64 -7.32
C ALA A 114 2.16 5.54 -7.54
N LEU A 115 2.61 6.24 -6.49
CA LEU A 115 3.78 7.11 -6.53
C LEU A 115 5.06 6.33 -6.86
N TRP A 116 5.34 5.25 -6.14
CA TRP A 116 6.55 4.45 -6.36
C TRP A 116 6.56 3.78 -7.73
N CYS A 117 5.43 3.17 -8.12
CA CYS A 117 5.25 2.54 -9.44
C CYS A 117 5.41 3.58 -10.56
N GLY A 118 4.77 4.74 -10.43
CA GLY A 118 4.85 5.80 -11.43
C GLY A 118 6.26 6.36 -11.59
N ILE A 119 7.01 6.53 -10.49
CA ILE A 119 8.43 6.92 -10.55
C ILE A 119 9.26 5.82 -11.21
N SER A 120 9.10 4.56 -10.80
CA SER A 120 9.93 3.45 -11.29
C SER A 120 9.76 3.18 -12.78
N ASN A 121 8.54 3.33 -13.30
CA ASN A 121 8.27 3.10 -14.71
C ASN A 121 8.38 4.38 -15.56
N GLY A 122 8.51 5.56 -14.95
CA GLY A 122 8.45 6.83 -15.68
C GLY A 122 7.07 7.05 -16.31
N ALA A 123 6.04 7.09 -15.47
CA ALA A 123 4.68 7.42 -15.86
C ALA A 123 4.53 8.91 -16.17
N GLU A 124 3.64 9.24 -17.10
CA GLU A 124 3.38 10.62 -17.50
C GLU A 124 2.53 11.38 -16.49
N GLU A 125 1.60 10.69 -15.85
CA GLU A 125 0.76 11.21 -14.76
C GLU A 125 0.62 10.13 -13.68
N ILE A 126 0.59 10.57 -12.42
CA ILE A 126 0.35 9.72 -11.26
C ILE A 126 -0.81 10.32 -10.47
N LEU A 127 -1.92 9.60 -10.42
CA LEU A 127 -3.14 10.04 -9.75
C LEU A 127 -3.22 9.36 -8.39
N THR A 128 -3.17 10.18 -7.34
CA THR A 128 -3.21 9.75 -5.95
C THR A 128 -4.35 10.46 -5.23
N VAL A 129 -4.92 9.83 -4.20
CA VAL A 129 -6.02 10.42 -3.42
C VAL A 129 -5.57 11.72 -2.75
N GLU A 130 -4.29 11.79 -2.38
CA GLU A 130 -3.71 12.87 -1.60
C GLU A 130 -3.33 14.11 -2.42
N ARG A 131 -3.21 13.98 -3.75
CA ARG A 131 -2.72 15.08 -4.61
C ARG A 131 -3.55 15.33 -5.87
N TYR A 132 -4.41 14.40 -6.29
CA TYR A 132 -5.20 14.59 -7.51
C TYR A 132 -6.32 15.62 -7.30
N ASP A 133 -6.40 16.58 -8.21
CA ASP A 133 -7.34 17.71 -8.20
C ASP A 133 -8.62 17.45 -9.00
N TYR A 134 -8.77 16.25 -9.58
CA TYR A 134 -9.86 15.87 -10.48
C TYR A 134 -9.94 16.71 -11.76
N ASP A 135 -8.86 17.40 -12.13
CA ASP A 135 -8.76 18.12 -13.41
C ASP A 135 -8.31 17.18 -14.53
N GLU A 136 -9.28 16.45 -15.10
CA GLU A 136 -9.02 15.61 -16.27
C GLU A 136 -8.66 16.40 -17.52
N GLN A 137 -9.07 17.68 -17.60
CA GLN A 137 -8.75 18.52 -18.74
C GLN A 137 -7.24 18.83 -18.76
N ARG A 138 -6.60 18.99 -17.60
CA ARG A 138 -5.14 19.08 -17.47
C ARG A 138 -4.44 17.85 -18.06
N ILE A 139 -4.96 16.65 -17.77
CA ILE A 139 -4.41 15.39 -18.29
C ILE A 139 -4.56 15.33 -19.81
N ILE A 140 -5.75 15.65 -20.34
CA ILE A 140 -6.02 15.67 -21.79
C ILE A 140 -5.08 16.64 -22.50
N ASN A 141 -4.91 17.86 -21.95
CA ASN A 141 -4.02 18.86 -22.51
C ASN A 141 -2.55 18.39 -22.51
N SER A 142 -2.10 17.78 -21.41
CA SER A 142 -0.76 17.18 -21.27
C SER A 142 -0.52 16.09 -22.33
N ILE A 143 -1.51 15.24 -22.59
CA ILE A 143 -1.45 14.21 -23.64
C ILE A 143 -1.29 14.86 -25.02
N ILE A 144 -2.13 15.83 -25.36
CA ILE A 144 -2.08 16.51 -26.67
C ILE A 144 -0.73 17.22 -26.87
N GLU A 145 -0.21 17.90 -25.84
CA GLU A 145 1.07 18.62 -25.90
C GLU A 145 2.23 17.67 -26.14
N LYS A 146 2.40 16.65 -25.28
CA LYS A 146 3.49 15.69 -25.40
C LYS A 146 3.44 14.92 -26.74
N ARG A 147 2.26 14.79 -27.36
CA ARG A 147 2.08 14.07 -28.64
C ARG A 147 2.64 14.91 -29.76
N ARG A 148 2.46 16.24 -29.69
CA ARG A 148 3.10 17.20 -30.59
C ARG A 148 4.62 17.19 -30.45
N LEU A 149 5.15 16.88 -29.27
CA LEU A 149 6.59 16.69 -29.02
C LEU A 149 7.14 15.33 -29.50
N GLY A 150 6.29 14.48 -30.09
CA GLY A 150 6.68 13.19 -30.66
C GLY A 150 6.60 12.00 -29.70
N LYS A 151 6.00 12.20 -28.51
CA LYS A 151 5.78 11.10 -27.56
C LYS A 151 4.67 10.18 -28.08
N LYS A 152 4.96 8.88 -28.12
CA LYS A 152 4.11 7.86 -28.76
C LYS A 152 3.17 7.18 -27.79
N HIS A 153 3.56 6.98 -26.55
CA HIS A 153 2.75 6.29 -25.55
C HIS A 153 2.64 7.10 -24.27
N TYR A 154 1.55 6.86 -23.55
CA TYR A 154 1.22 7.52 -22.29
C TYR A 154 0.80 6.48 -21.27
N ILE A 155 1.33 6.61 -20.08
CA ILE A 155 1.08 5.76 -18.93
C ILE A 155 0.60 6.67 -17.82
N ILE A 156 -0.62 6.43 -17.39
CA ILE A 156 -1.25 7.07 -16.23
C ILE A 156 -1.33 5.99 -15.16
N ILE A 157 -0.69 6.20 -14.01
CA ILE A 157 -0.88 5.32 -12.85
C ILE A 157 -2.00 5.90 -12.01
N ASN A 158 -3.06 5.12 -11.80
CA ASN A 158 -4.24 5.54 -11.04
C ASN A 158 -4.34 4.74 -9.74
N ALA A 159 -4.30 5.39 -8.58
CA ALA A 159 -4.57 4.70 -7.32
C ALA A 159 -6.05 4.27 -7.25
N GLU A 160 -6.34 3.06 -6.75
CA GLU A 160 -7.72 2.54 -6.66
C GLU A 160 -8.67 3.45 -5.87
N GLY A 161 -8.14 4.22 -4.92
CA GLY A 161 -8.90 5.20 -4.14
C GLY A 161 -9.37 6.42 -4.93
N VAL A 162 -8.74 6.74 -6.06
CA VAL A 162 -9.21 7.76 -7.01
C VAL A 162 -10.37 7.21 -7.84
N GLY A 163 -10.21 5.98 -8.35
CA GLY A 163 -11.24 5.25 -9.09
C GLY A 163 -11.49 5.77 -10.51
N ASP A 164 -12.63 5.35 -11.09
CA ASP A 164 -13.14 5.70 -12.42
C ASP A 164 -12.18 5.50 -13.61
N SER A 165 -11.24 4.56 -13.53
CA SER A 165 -10.26 4.28 -14.61
C SER A 165 -10.92 4.05 -15.98
N SER A 166 -12.04 3.31 -16.02
CA SER A 166 -12.76 3.02 -17.27
C SER A 166 -13.51 4.25 -17.82
N GLY A 167 -14.07 5.09 -16.95
CA GLY A 167 -14.70 6.35 -17.36
C GLY A 167 -13.67 7.33 -17.91
N MET A 168 -12.55 7.47 -17.22
CA MET A 168 -11.43 8.32 -17.63
C MET A 168 -10.86 7.89 -18.98
N ALA A 169 -10.69 6.57 -19.21
CA ALA A 169 -10.22 6.04 -20.48
C ALA A 169 -11.10 6.50 -21.65
N LYS A 170 -12.42 6.36 -21.51
CA LYS A 170 -13.40 6.75 -22.55
C LYS A 170 -13.36 8.26 -22.83
N ARG A 171 -13.25 9.08 -21.78
CA ARG A 171 -13.21 10.55 -21.91
C ARG A 171 -11.92 11.02 -22.57
N ILE A 172 -10.77 10.45 -22.19
CA ILE A 172 -9.48 10.74 -22.82
C ILE A 172 -9.48 10.32 -24.29
N GLU A 173 -9.97 9.12 -24.62
CA GLU A 173 -10.04 8.66 -26.01
C GLU A 173 -10.93 9.57 -26.86
N ALA A 174 -12.12 9.94 -26.36
CA ALA A 174 -13.03 10.84 -27.06
C ALA A 174 -12.43 12.23 -27.32
N ALA A 175 -11.64 12.76 -26.38
CA ALA A 175 -11.06 14.10 -26.47
C ALA A 175 -9.77 14.15 -27.32
N THR A 176 -8.98 13.08 -27.30
CA THR A 176 -7.63 13.06 -27.93
C THR A 176 -7.57 12.29 -29.24
N GLY A 177 -8.56 11.42 -29.49
CA GLY A 177 -8.55 10.44 -30.58
C GLY A 177 -7.46 9.37 -30.42
N MET A 178 -6.80 9.30 -29.27
CA MET A 178 -5.80 8.28 -28.95
C MET A 178 -6.49 7.09 -28.31
N GLU A 179 -6.27 5.88 -28.85
CA GLU A 179 -6.81 4.66 -28.23
C GLU A 179 -6.33 4.58 -26.77
N THR A 180 -7.29 4.53 -25.85
CA THR A 180 -7.03 4.58 -24.41
C THR A 180 -7.61 3.35 -23.74
N ARG A 181 -6.76 2.61 -23.01
CA ARG A 181 -7.15 1.36 -22.34
C ARG A 181 -6.85 1.41 -20.86
N GLU A 182 -7.79 0.92 -20.06
CA GLU A 182 -7.57 0.65 -18.65
C GLU A 182 -7.00 -0.76 -18.42
N THR A 183 -6.14 -0.90 -17.42
CA THR A 183 -5.67 -2.18 -16.88
C THR A 183 -5.80 -2.13 -15.36
N ILE A 184 -6.71 -2.94 -14.83
CA ILE A 184 -6.92 -3.05 -13.38
C ILE A 184 -6.13 -4.26 -12.89
N ILE A 185 -5.05 -4.04 -12.13
CA ILE A 185 -4.19 -5.12 -11.64
C ILE A 185 -4.92 -5.92 -10.54
N GLY A 186 -5.61 -5.21 -9.65
CA GLY A 186 -6.39 -5.79 -8.56
C GLY A 186 -5.57 -6.70 -7.64
N TYR A 187 -6.17 -7.81 -7.23
CA TYR A 187 -5.62 -8.70 -6.19
C TYR A 187 -4.29 -9.37 -6.54
N ALA A 188 -3.83 -9.31 -7.80
CA ALA A 188 -2.51 -9.79 -8.16
C ALA A 188 -1.39 -9.11 -7.33
N GLN A 189 -1.56 -7.84 -6.94
CA GLN A 189 -0.60 -7.10 -6.10
C GLN A 189 -0.49 -7.63 -4.66
N ARG A 190 -1.46 -8.42 -4.20
CA ARG A 190 -1.42 -9.08 -2.87
C ARG A 190 -0.81 -10.48 -2.94
N GLY A 191 -0.55 -10.97 -4.15
CA GLY A 191 -0.03 -12.30 -4.44
C GLY A 191 1.47 -12.30 -4.73
N GLY A 192 1.97 -13.44 -5.20
CA GLY A 192 3.35 -13.57 -5.63
C GLY A 192 4.34 -13.99 -4.54
N THR A 193 5.59 -14.08 -4.95
CA THR A 193 6.71 -14.48 -4.10
C THR A 193 7.34 -13.23 -3.52
N PRO A 194 7.46 -13.08 -2.19
CA PRO A 194 8.03 -11.88 -1.60
C PRO A 194 9.44 -11.61 -2.09
N THR A 195 9.77 -10.35 -2.29
CA THR A 195 11.12 -9.89 -2.66
C THR A 195 12.12 -10.15 -1.54
N VAL A 196 13.41 -9.94 -1.82
CA VAL A 196 14.47 -10.07 -0.80
C VAL A 196 14.25 -9.09 0.35
N MET A 197 13.87 -7.85 0.04
CA MET A 197 13.64 -6.81 1.05
C MET A 197 12.48 -7.21 1.97
N ASP A 198 11.33 -7.61 1.41
CA ASP A 198 10.18 -8.05 2.20
C ASP A 198 10.50 -9.25 3.08
N ARG A 199 11.31 -10.21 2.61
CA ARG A 199 11.72 -11.37 3.42
C ARG A 199 12.59 -10.96 4.59
N VAL A 200 13.64 -10.18 4.34
CA VAL A 200 14.59 -9.75 5.39
C VAL A 200 13.89 -8.88 6.41
N TYR A 201 13.03 -7.96 5.95
CA TYR A 201 12.32 -7.05 6.84
C TYR A 201 11.26 -7.82 7.63
N ALA A 202 10.50 -8.74 7.02
CA ALA A 202 9.56 -9.58 7.74
C ALA A 202 10.23 -10.43 8.84
N SER A 203 11.40 -11.03 8.55
CA SER A 203 12.19 -11.74 9.56
C SER A 203 12.59 -10.81 10.71
N THR A 204 13.07 -9.60 10.39
CA THR A 204 13.53 -8.64 11.41
C THR A 204 12.37 -8.13 12.26
N PHE A 205 11.25 -7.75 11.64
CA PHE A 205 10.02 -7.34 12.32
C PHE A 205 9.50 -8.44 13.25
N GLY A 206 9.44 -9.68 12.77
CA GLY A 206 8.97 -10.83 13.55
C GLY A 206 9.85 -11.12 14.76
N THR A 207 11.18 -11.18 14.57
CA THR A 207 12.13 -11.37 15.67
C THR A 207 12.02 -10.25 16.70
N LYS A 208 11.99 -8.99 16.27
CA LYS A 208 11.87 -7.84 17.17
C LYS A 208 10.57 -7.87 17.98
N ALA A 209 9.45 -8.29 17.39
CA ALA A 209 8.18 -8.43 18.10
C ALA A 209 8.27 -9.49 19.21
N VAL A 210 8.94 -10.62 18.95
CA VAL A 210 9.20 -11.65 19.96
C VAL A 210 10.12 -11.12 21.05
N ASP A 211 11.21 -10.44 20.71
CA ASP A 211 12.14 -9.86 21.68
C ASP A 211 11.45 -8.88 22.64
N ILE A 212 10.54 -8.06 22.12
CA ILE A 212 9.72 -7.12 22.92
C ILE A 212 8.85 -7.88 23.93
N LEU A 213 8.15 -8.93 23.49
CA LEU A 213 7.32 -9.75 24.38
C LEU A 213 8.17 -10.47 25.43
N MET A 214 9.33 -11.01 25.04
CA MET A 214 10.28 -11.67 25.95
C MET A 214 10.88 -10.72 26.98
N ALA A 215 11.04 -9.43 26.65
CA ALA A 215 11.45 -8.39 27.58
C ALA A 215 10.32 -7.95 28.54
N GLY A 216 9.12 -8.54 28.43
CA GLY A 216 7.97 -8.24 29.28
C GLY A 216 7.17 -7.01 28.84
N ALA A 217 7.45 -6.45 27.66
CA ALA A 217 6.67 -5.36 27.11
C ALA A 217 5.39 -5.87 26.41
N THR A 218 4.37 -5.01 26.36
CA THR A 218 3.08 -5.26 25.71
C THR A 218 2.56 -3.97 25.08
N ASN A 219 1.51 -4.07 24.27
CA ASN A 219 0.87 -2.95 23.61
C ASN A 219 1.82 -2.20 22.68
N ARG A 220 2.67 -2.93 21.95
CA ARG A 220 3.71 -2.34 21.08
C ARG A 220 3.46 -2.62 19.61
N VAL A 221 3.85 -1.70 18.74
CA VAL A 221 3.98 -1.91 17.29
C VAL A 221 5.44 -1.80 16.91
N VAL A 222 5.99 -2.81 16.23
CA VAL A 222 7.31 -2.71 15.62
C VAL A 222 7.20 -1.88 14.35
N ALA A 223 8.10 -0.92 14.17
CA ALA A 223 8.15 -0.03 13.02
C ALA A 223 9.57 0.07 12.45
N TYR A 224 9.68 0.38 11.16
CA TYR A 224 10.93 0.77 10.55
C TYR A 224 10.93 2.29 10.38
N ARG A 225 11.80 3.01 11.09
CA ARG A 225 11.83 4.47 11.08
C ARG A 225 13.26 4.97 11.01
N GLY A 226 13.55 5.86 10.05
CA GLY A 226 14.87 6.50 9.95
C GLY A 226 16.03 5.50 9.85
N GLY A 227 15.82 4.41 9.09
CA GLY A 227 16.84 3.37 8.90
C GLY A 227 16.95 2.33 10.00
N LYS A 228 16.09 2.37 11.04
CA LYS A 228 16.17 1.50 12.21
C LYS A 228 14.85 0.81 12.50
N PHE A 229 14.93 -0.40 13.05
CA PHE A 229 13.77 -1.10 13.63
C PHE A 229 13.56 -0.63 15.06
N VAL A 230 12.45 0.06 15.29
CA VAL A 230 12.03 0.65 16.57
C VAL A 230 10.66 0.11 16.94
N ASP A 231 10.14 0.53 18.09
CA ASP A 231 8.78 0.21 18.48
C ASP A 231 8.08 1.39 19.17
N TYR A 232 6.77 1.47 19.01
CA TYR A 232 5.89 2.50 19.53
C TYR A 232 4.77 1.88 20.35
N ASP A 233 4.13 2.67 21.20
CA ASP A 233 2.88 2.23 21.82
C ASP A 233 1.80 2.13 20.73
N ILE A 234 0.89 1.14 20.81
CA ILE A 234 -0.15 0.97 19.77
C ILE A 234 -1.03 2.22 19.66
N HIS A 235 -1.42 2.84 20.79
CA HIS A 235 -2.26 4.03 20.76
C HIS A 235 -1.53 5.22 20.14
N GLU A 236 -0.26 5.41 20.51
CA GLU A 236 0.60 6.43 19.91
C GLU A 236 0.72 6.22 18.39
N ALA A 237 1.06 5.01 17.96
CA ALA A 237 1.22 4.65 16.56
C ALA A 237 -0.05 4.89 15.74
N LEU A 238 -1.23 4.54 16.27
CA LEU A 238 -2.53 4.74 15.62
C LEU A 238 -2.96 6.21 15.56
N SER A 239 -2.36 7.08 16.38
CA SER A 239 -2.64 8.52 16.37
C SER A 239 -1.75 9.31 15.41
N MET A 240 -0.68 8.68 14.89
CA MET A 240 0.21 9.31 13.92
C MET A 240 -0.47 9.42 12.55
N THR A 241 -0.01 10.38 11.76
CA THR A 241 -0.44 10.56 10.37
C THR A 241 0.72 10.33 9.41
N LYS A 242 0.38 9.95 8.19
CA LYS A 242 1.33 9.76 7.10
C LYS A 242 0.73 10.31 5.82
N ASP A 243 1.59 10.94 5.04
CA ASP A 243 1.29 11.51 3.75
C ASP A 243 2.37 11.08 2.75
N LEU A 244 2.16 11.38 1.48
CA LEU A 244 3.17 11.19 0.45
C LEU A 244 4.40 12.08 0.71
N ASP A 245 5.56 11.59 0.28
CA ASP A 245 6.78 12.40 0.28
C ASP A 245 6.67 13.47 -0.83
N ASP A 246 6.59 14.74 -0.41
CA ASP A 246 6.43 15.88 -1.33
C ASP A 246 7.57 15.98 -2.34
N TYR A 247 8.80 15.68 -1.93
CA TYR A 247 9.95 15.72 -2.83
C TYR A 247 9.85 14.63 -3.89
N MET A 248 9.48 13.40 -3.52
CA MET A 248 9.24 12.32 -4.47
C MET A 248 8.10 12.65 -5.43
N TYR A 249 7.01 13.23 -4.93
CA TYR A 249 5.88 13.64 -5.76
C TYR A 249 6.30 14.72 -6.77
N ASP A 250 6.92 15.80 -6.31
CA ASP A 250 7.46 16.86 -7.17
C ASP A 250 8.49 16.35 -8.18
N MET A 251 9.37 15.44 -7.75
CA MET A 251 10.34 14.80 -8.61
C MET A 251 9.66 14.03 -9.73
N SER A 252 8.60 13.27 -9.44
CA SER A 252 7.85 12.51 -10.45
C SER A 252 7.30 13.41 -11.55
N ILE A 253 6.78 14.60 -11.20
CA ILE A 253 6.27 15.60 -12.15
C ILE A 253 7.39 16.19 -13.00
N ARG A 254 8.59 16.40 -12.43
CA ARG A 254 9.74 16.95 -13.17
C ARG A 254 10.32 15.96 -14.16
N LEU A 255 10.34 14.67 -13.80
CA LEU A 255 10.90 13.60 -14.64
C LEU A 255 9.94 13.14 -15.74
N SER A 256 8.64 13.43 -15.63
CA SER A 256 7.63 13.00 -16.61
C SER A 256 7.53 13.87 -17.87
N ARG A 257 8.38 14.90 -17.99
CA ARG A 257 8.43 15.85 -19.10
C ARG A 257 8.90 15.22 -20.40
#